data_AF-A0A2T8HQA9-F1
#
_entry.id   AF-A0A2T8HQA9-F1
#
_cell.length_a   1.000
_cell.length_b   1.000
_cell.length_c   1.000
_cell.angle_alpha   90.00
_cell.angle_beta   90.00
_cell.angle_gamma   90.00
#
_symmetry.space_group_name_H-M   'P 1'
#
loop_
_entity.id
_entity.type
_entity.pdbx_description
1 polymer ?
#
loop_
_entity_poly.entity_id
_entity_poly.type
_entity_poly.pdbx_seq_one_letter_code
_entity_poly.pdbx_strand_id
1 'polypeptide(L)' 'ALWRYDYNTIRPHSSLGNQTPKQARQALEQFEGSAPTALAQSRTPNYQNQTCKLSL' A
#
# COMPACT_ATOMS: atom_id res chain seq x y z
N ALA A 1 11.70 14.53 -1.22
CA ALA A 1 12.23 14.33 -2.58
C ALA A 1 11.07 14.17 -3.56
N LEU A 2 11.14 14.78 -4.74
CA LEU A 2 10.05 14.85 -5.72
C LEU A 2 9.57 13.47 -6.18
N TRP A 3 10.50 12.53 -6.39
CA TRP A 3 10.19 11.17 -6.85
C TRP A 3 9.19 10.40 -5.95
N ARG A 4 9.21 10.63 -4.63
CA ARG A 4 8.24 10.02 -3.70
C ARG A 4 6.84 10.57 -3.90
N TYR A 5 6.74 11.86 -4.21
CA TYR A 5 5.45 12.49 -4.46
C TYR A 5 4.86 11.92 -5.75
N ASP A 6 5.62 11.95 -6.84
CA ASP A 6 5.17 11.48 -8.16
C ASP A 6 4.74 10.02 -8.13
N TYR A 7 5.51 9.16 -7.44
CA TYR A 7 5.16 7.75 -7.25
C TYR A 7 3.81 7.60 -6.51
N ASN A 8 3.61 8.34 -5.43
CA ASN A 8 2.43 8.17 -4.58
C ASN A 8 1.15 8.80 -5.16
N THR A 9 1.27 9.80 -6.04
CA THR A 9 0.13 10.62 -6.48
C THR A 9 -0.16 10.61 -7.98
N ILE A 10 0.82 10.29 -8.82
CA ILE A 10 0.67 10.43 -10.28
C ILE A 10 0.70 9.06 -10.96
N ARG A 11 1.42 8.09 -10.39
CA ARG A 11 1.74 6.82 -11.05
C ARG A 11 0.73 5.73 -10.62
N PRO A 12 -0.18 5.30 -11.51
CA PRO A 12 -1.04 4.16 -11.22
C PRO A 12 -0.25 2.85 -11.24
N HIS A 13 -0.65 1.90 -10.40
CA HIS A 13 -0.04 0.58 -10.33
C HIS A 13 -1.06 -0.53 -10.60
N SER A 14 -0.71 -1.49 -11.47
CA SER A 14 -1.58 -2.64 -11.79
C SER A 14 -1.92 -3.48 -10.56
N SER A 15 -0.98 -3.64 -9.63
CA SER A 15 -1.21 -4.32 -8.34
C SER A 15 -2.26 -3.63 -7.46
N LEU A 16 -2.54 -2.35 -7.69
CA LEU A 16 -3.56 -1.57 -6.97
C LEU A 16 -4.82 -1.37 -7.84
N GLY A 17 -5.00 -2.17 -8.88
CA GLY A 17 -6.11 -2.01 -9.81
C GLY A 17 -6.00 -0.75 -10.67
N ASN A 18 -4.77 -0.39 -11.08
CA ASN A 18 -4.44 0.83 -11.82
C ASN A 18 -4.75 2.12 -11.05
N GLN A 19 -4.71 2.07 -9.71
CA GLN A 19 -4.82 3.24 -8.85
C GLN A 19 -3.44 3.68 -8.34
N THR A 20 -3.32 4.95 -7.98
CA THR A 20 -2.14 5.46 -7.27
C THR A 20 -2.15 5.00 -5.81
N PRO A 21 -0.98 4.93 -5.14
CA PRO A 21 -0.92 4.56 -3.72
C PRO A 21 -1.80 5.45 -2.82
N LYS A 22 -1.90 6.75 -3.14
CA LYS A 22 -2.77 7.69 -2.41
C LYS A 22 -4.25 7.36 -2.60
N GLN A 23 -4.68 7.06 -3.83
CA GLN A 23 -6.08 6.68 -4.10
C GLN A 23 -6.45 5.35 -3.44
N ALA A 24 -5.56 4.36 -3.49
CA ALA A 24 -5.79 3.07 -2.83
C ALA A 24 -5.96 3.22 -1.32
N ARG A 25 -5.17 4.09 -0.67
CA ARG A 25 -5.33 4.41 0.75
C ARG A 25 -6.67 5.11 1.03
N GLN A 26 -7.02 6.11 0.24
CA GLN A 26 -8.28 6.84 0.42
C GLN A 26 -9.49 5.91 0.26
N ALA A 27 -9.45 5.00 -0.72
CA ALA A 27 -10.49 3.98 -0.89
C ALA A 27 -10.56 3.07 0.35
N LEU A 28 -9.42 2.57 0.83
CA LEU A 28 -9.34 1.75 2.04
C LEU A 28 -9.88 2.48 3.28
N GLU A 29 -9.55 3.77 3.47
CA GLU A 29 -10.08 4.60 4.55
C GLU A 29 -11.60 4.83 4.43
N GLN A 30 -12.16 4.88 3.22
CA GLN A 30 -13.62 4.95 3.04
C GLN A 30 -14.31 3.64 3.39
N PHE A 31 -13.70 2.51 3.05
CA PHE A 31 -14.21 1.18 3.41
C PHE A 31 -14.09 0.92 4.92
N GLU A 32 -12.96 1.28 5.54
CA GLU A 32 -12.71 1.10 6.98
C GLU A 32 -13.43 2.15 7.83
N GLY A 33 -13.51 3.40 7.37
CA GLY A 33 -14.21 4.50 8.03
C GLY A 33 -15.74 4.36 8.02
N SER A 34 -16.28 3.41 7.25
CA SER A 34 -17.70 3.03 7.30
C SER A 34 -18.04 2.05 8.44
N ALA A 35 -17.05 1.56 9.18
CA ALA A 35 -17.22 0.75 10.39
C ALA A 35 -16.66 1.51 11.61
N PRO A 36 -17.49 2.23 12.40
CA PRO A 36 -16.99 3.12 13.45
C PRO A 36 -16.29 2.45 14.64
N THR A 37 -16.26 1.11 14.73
CA THR A 37 -15.86 0.45 16.00
C THR A 37 -15.33 -0.98 15.87
N ALA A 38 -14.52 -1.28 14.86
CA ALA A 38 -13.79 -2.54 14.83
C ALA A 38 -12.37 -2.33 14.32
N LEU A 39 -11.47 -1.93 15.22
CA LEU A 39 -10.02 -1.90 15.01
C LEU A 39 -9.52 -3.33 14.71
N ALA A 40 -9.67 -3.77 13.46
CA ALA A 40 -9.02 -4.97 12.96
C ALA A 40 -7.62 -4.58 12.50
N GLN A 41 -6.66 -5.01 13.31
CA GLN A 41 -5.21 -4.99 13.14
C GLN A 41 -4.77 -4.70 11.69
N SER A 42 -4.05 -3.59 11.50
CA SER A 42 -3.30 -3.32 10.29
C SER A 42 -2.54 -4.59 9.90
N ARG A 43 -3.02 -5.29 8.87
CA ARG A 43 -2.33 -6.46 8.33
C ARG A 43 -1.03 -5.91 7.76
N THR A 44 0.03 -5.99 8.56
CA THR A 44 1.37 -5.71 8.10
C THR A 44 1.58 -6.60 6.88
N PRO A 45 1.83 -6.05 5.69
CA PRO A 45 2.22 -6.89 4.58
C PRO A 45 3.50 -7.59 5.03
N ASN A 46 3.39 -8.90 5.27
CA ASN A 46 4.53 -9.75 5.58
C ASN A 46 5.38 -9.85 4.31
N TYR A 47 6.15 -8.79 4.04
CA TYR A 47 7.26 -8.83 3.12
C TYR A 47 8.31 -9.71 3.80
N GLN A 48 8.15 -11.04 3.69
CA GLN A 48 9.24 -11.94 3.97
C GLN A 48 10.39 -11.51 3.06
N ASN A 49 11.41 -10.90 3.66
CA ASN A 49 12.72 -10.77 3.04
C ASN A 49 13.25 -12.19 2.88
N GLN A 50 12.86 -12.86 1.80
CA GLN A 50 13.64 -13.95 1.26
C GLN A 50 14.90 -13.30 0.69
N THR A 51 15.81 -12.93 1.58
CA THR A 51 17.18 -12.57 1.21
C THR A 51 17.74 -13.82 0.57
N CYS A 52 17.67 -13.90 -0.76
CA CYS A 52 18.40 -14.88 -1.54
C CYS A 52 19.85 -14.74 -1.09
N LYS A 53 20.34 -15.70 -0.30
CA LYS A 53 21.76 -15.78 0.00
C LYS A 53 22.44 -16.01 -1.34
N LEU A 54 23.01 -14.96 -1.91
CA LEU A 54 23.98 -15.06 -2.99
C LEU A 54 25.20 -15.73 -2.38
N SER A 55 25.29 -17.05 -2.55
CA SER A 55 26.53 -17.79 -2.29
C SER A 55 27.57 -17.27 -3.28
N LEU A 56 28.71 -16.82 -2.75
CA LEU A 56 29.89 -16.40 -3.52
C LEU A 56 30.60 -17.62 -4.14
#